data_AF-A0A7X9YIK5-F1
#
_entry.id   AF-A0A7X9YIK5-F1
#
_cell.length_a   1.000
_cell.length_b   1.000
_cell.length_c   1.000
_cell.angle_alpha   90.00
_cell.angle_beta   90.00
_cell.angle_gamma   90.00
#
_symmetry.space_group_name_H-M   'P 1'
#
loop_
_entity.id
_entity.type
_entity.pdbx_description
1 polymer ?
#
loop_
_entity_poly.entity_id
_entity_poly.type
_entity_poly.pdbx_seq_one_letter_code
_entity_poly.pdbx_strand_id
1 'polypeptide(L)'
;MNISTGYLEALADSDCGWFYRRDADTFKQIPGTPIAYWAGAGALSSYEKGRLLSTVANPKAGITTGNNDGFIHFWWECCLSKTGRADSLGASWFLCNKGGAYRKWYGNLENVMNFDGNAQVKMSELPGYRPVNLSLQGEESVSWSDITSGGNSFRLNGPGLMFDHVGISAFPKKDLLCRIAGFLNSSSAESFLKFISPTLHCNAGDIAKLPYLDAANETGVEIDAMTNECVFVSKHDWDSLETSWDFKCSPLI
;
A
#
# COMPACT_ATOMS: atom_id res chain seq x y z
N MET A 1 1.37 -10.39 -45.33
CA MET A 1 2.70 -10.99 -45.07
C MET A 1 2.58 -12.48 -45.33
N ASN A 2 3.53 -13.08 -46.05
CA ASN A 2 3.65 -14.53 -46.09
C ASN A 2 4.40 -14.98 -44.83
N ILE A 3 3.90 -16.02 -44.18
CA ILE A 3 4.56 -16.64 -43.04
C ILE A 3 5.77 -17.44 -43.58
N SER A 4 6.90 -17.44 -42.85
CA SER A 4 8.18 -18.04 -43.31
C SER A 4 8.10 -19.56 -43.35
N THR A 5 8.57 -20.21 -44.42
CA THR A 5 8.50 -21.68 -44.56
C THR A 5 9.37 -22.46 -43.58
N GLY A 6 10.37 -21.84 -42.93
CA GLY A 6 11.15 -22.40 -41.81
C GLY A 6 10.44 -22.23 -40.47
N TYR A 7 9.77 -21.09 -40.33
CA TYR A 7 8.69 -20.85 -39.36
C TYR A 7 7.36 -21.53 -39.81
N LEU A 8 7.45 -22.46 -40.78
CA LEU A 8 6.48 -23.48 -41.17
C LEU A 8 7.22 -24.80 -41.55
N GLU A 9 8.38 -25.11 -40.94
CA GLU A 9 9.20 -26.33 -41.19
C GLU A 9 10.00 -26.71 -39.94
N ALA A 10 10.83 -25.83 -39.37
CA ALA A 10 11.15 -25.85 -37.92
C ALA A 10 9.94 -25.42 -37.04
N LEU A 11 8.76 -25.35 -37.66
CA LEU A 11 7.41 -25.00 -37.22
C LEU A 11 6.38 -25.70 -38.17
N ALA A 12 6.75 -26.86 -38.77
CA ALA A 12 5.84 -27.85 -39.37
C ALA A 12 6.37 -29.30 -39.31
N ASP A 13 7.70 -29.50 -39.27
CA ASP A 13 8.38 -30.64 -38.66
C ASP A 13 9.31 -30.20 -37.51
N SER A 14 8.82 -29.30 -36.65
CA SER A 14 9.39 -29.18 -35.29
C SER A 14 9.15 -30.46 -34.47
N ASP A 15 8.08 -31.22 -34.74
CA ASP A 15 7.75 -32.53 -34.13
C ASP A 15 8.46 -33.71 -34.84
N CYS A 16 9.59 -33.42 -35.48
CA CYS A 16 10.75 -34.29 -35.31
C CYS A 16 11.04 -34.50 -33.80
N GLY A 17 10.74 -33.49 -32.97
CA GLY A 17 10.29 -33.59 -31.57
C GLY A 17 10.05 -32.20 -30.95
N TRP A 18 8.77 -31.75 -30.87
CA TRP A 18 8.29 -30.34 -30.88
C TRP A 18 9.25 -29.38 -30.19
N PHE A 19 10.20 -28.76 -30.90
CA PHE A 19 11.04 -27.67 -30.37
C PHE A 19 11.52 -27.87 -28.91
N TYR A 20 11.15 -27.00 -27.97
CA TYR A 20 11.66 -26.89 -26.60
C TYR A 20 13.17 -26.64 -26.52
N ARG A 21 13.56 -25.60 -25.78
CA ARG A 21 14.90 -25.57 -25.18
C ARG A 21 14.92 -24.77 -23.89
N ARG A 22 15.64 -25.31 -22.92
CA ARG A 22 16.20 -24.64 -21.76
C ARG A 22 17.66 -24.26 -22.15
N ASP A 23 18.32 -23.28 -21.55
CA ASP A 23 18.25 -22.99 -20.13
C ASP A 23 18.39 -21.48 -19.81
N ALA A 24 17.85 -21.10 -18.65
CA ALA A 24 18.03 -19.77 -18.04
C ALA A 24 17.91 -19.94 -16.51
N ASP A 25 19.02 -20.34 -15.90
CA ASP A 25 19.07 -21.72 -15.38
C ASP A 25 18.39 -21.97 -14.03
N THR A 26 17.74 -23.12 -13.82
CA THR A 26 16.75 -23.67 -14.76
C THR A 26 15.41 -23.11 -14.33
N PHE A 27 15.14 -21.90 -14.83
CA PHE A 27 14.07 -21.00 -14.43
C PHE A 27 13.64 -21.17 -12.98
N LYS A 28 14.52 -20.71 -12.08
CA LYS A 28 14.03 -20.06 -10.86
C LYS A 28 13.10 -20.99 -10.10
N GLN A 29 13.54 -22.25 -9.93
CA GLN A 29 12.71 -23.48 -9.98
C GLN A 29 11.70 -23.68 -8.84
N ILE A 30 11.47 -22.58 -8.13
CA ILE A 30 10.20 -22.02 -7.67
C ILE A 30 10.14 -22.13 -6.14
N PRO A 31 10.26 -21.00 -5.41
CA PRO A 31 9.42 -19.82 -5.63
C PRO A 31 10.13 -18.45 -5.76
N GLY A 32 9.48 -17.54 -6.49
CA GLY A 32 9.56 -16.09 -6.22
C GLY A 32 10.36 -15.20 -7.18
N THR A 33 11.16 -15.74 -8.12
CA THR A 33 11.95 -14.89 -9.03
C THR A 33 11.14 -14.50 -10.30
N PRO A 34 10.85 -13.21 -10.54
CA PRO A 34 10.15 -12.79 -11.76
C PRO A 34 11.03 -12.93 -13.02
N ILE A 35 10.42 -13.19 -14.18
CA ILE A 35 11.08 -13.25 -15.50
C ILE A 35 10.68 -12.01 -16.31
N ALA A 36 11.27 -10.86 -15.99
CA ALA A 36 11.04 -9.60 -16.70
C ALA A 36 12.10 -9.38 -17.80
N TYR A 37 11.96 -10.07 -18.94
CA TYR A 37 12.91 -9.93 -20.06
C TYR A 37 12.90 -8.53 -20.72
N TRP A 38 11.85 -7.74 -20.46
CA TRP A 38 11.69 -6.36 -20.90
C TRP A 38 12.15 -5.33 -19.86
N ALA A 39 12.73 -5.75 -18.73
CA ALA A 39 13.26 -4.84 -17.72
C ALA A 39 14.50 -4.11 -18.25
N GLY A 40 14.42 -2.78 -18.36
CA GLY A 40 15.54 -1.95 -18.78
C GLY A 40 16.69 -1.93 -17.76
N ALA A 41 17.91 -1.63 -18.22
CA ALA A 41 19.12 -1.63 -17.39
C ALA A 41 19.02 -0.76 -16.12
N GLY A 42 18.31 0.38 -16.19
CA GLY A 42 18.06 1.23 -15.02
C GLY A 42 17.25 0.53 -13.93
N ALA A 43 16.23 -0.24 -14.31
CA ALA A 43 15.42 -1.01 -13.36
C ALA A 43 16.24 -2.12 -12.69
N LEU A 44 17.01 -2.87 -13.48
CA LEU A 44 17.92 -3.91 -12.97
C LEU A 44 18.96 -3.33 -12.00
N SER A 45 19.57 -2.20 -12.35
CA SER A 45 20.56 -1.54 -11.49
C SER A 45 19.94 -0.95 -10.20
N SER A 46 18.63 -0.63 -10.19
CA SER A 46 17.92 -0.28 -8.95
C SER A 46 17.79 -1.47 -7.99
N TYR A 47 17.59 -2.70 -8.48
CA TYR A 47 17.58 -3.90 -7.64
C TYR A 47 18.99 -4.31 -7.17
N GLU A 48 20.02 -4.04 -7.98
CA GLU A 48 21.42 -4.32 -7.65
C GLU A 48 21.98 -3.38 -6.57
N LYS A 49 21.68 -2.07 -6.69
CA LYS A 49 22.22 -1.02 -5.80
C LYS A 49 21.29 -0.67 -4.63
N GLY A 50 20.00 -0.92 -4.79
CA GLY A 50 18.98 -0.65 -3.78
C GLY A 50 18.80 -1.79 -2.80
N ARG A 51 18.02 -1.52 -1.76
CA ARG A 51 17.56 -2.52 -0.79
C ARG A 51 16.06 -2.75 -0.95
N LEU A 52 15.58 -3.95 -0.64
CA LEU A 52 14.15 -4.25 -0.70
C LEU A 52 13.39 -3.36 0.28
N LEU A 53 12.21 -2.85 -0.11
CA LEU A 53 11.37 -2.00 0.73
C LEU A 53 11.07 -2.64 2.10
N SER A 54 10.92 -3.96 2.14
CA SER A 54 10.79 -4.74 3.39
C SER A 54 11.87 -4.50 4.44
N THR A 55 13.06 -4.03 4.05
CA THR A 55 14.18 -3.72 4.97
C THR A 55 14.12 -2.31 5.57
N VAL A 56 13.26 -1.42 5.03
CA VAL A 56 13.11 -0.02 5.46
C VAL A 56 11.72 0.34 5.97
N ALA A 57 10.70 -0.27 5.38
CA ALA A 57 9.30 0.06 5.55
C ALA A 57 8.46 -1.21 5.31
N ASN A 58 8.63 -2.22 6.18
CA ASN A 58 8.01 -3.52 5.98
C ASN A 58 6.48 -3.42 6.00
N PRO A 59 5.76 -3.82 4.92
CA PRO A 59 4.31 -3.85 4.88
C PRO A 59 3.69 -4.72 5.99
N LYS A 60 2.62 -4.23 6.60
CA LYS A 60 1.85 -4.88 7.68
C LYS A 60 0.36 -4.74 7.41
N ALA A 61 -0.37 -5.84 7.58
CA ALA A 61 -1.82 -5.81 7.73
C ALA A 61 -2.21 -5.44 9.17
N GLY A 62 -3.31 -4.73 9.35
CA GLY A 62 -3.86 -4.45 10.67
C GLY A 62 -4.64 -5.63 11.24
N ILE A 63 -5.36 -5.39 12.32
CA ILE A 63 -6.15 -6.44 12.99
C ILE A 63 -7.36 -6.86 12.15
N THR A 64 -7.82 -8.10 12.34
CA THR A 64 -9.22 -8.45 12.05
C THR A 64 -10.01 -8.39 13.36
N THR A 65 -11.18 -7.76 13.35
CA THR A 65 -12.03 -7.61 14.55
C THR A 65 -12.83 -8.88 14.90
N GLY A 66 -12.98 -9.80 13.95
CA GLY A 66 -13.92 -10.93 14.03
C GLY A 66 -15.37 -10.56 13.65
N ASN A 67 -15.73 -9.28 13.70
CA ASN A 67 -17.03 -8.76 13.26
C ASN A 67 -16.90 -7.27 12.86
N ASN A 68 -16.56 -6.98 11.60
CA ASN A 68 -16.33 -5.60 11.18
C ASN A 68 -17.59 -4.72 11.34
N ASP A 69 -18.79 -5.26 11.14
CA ASP A 69 -20.06 -4.51 11.24
C ASP A 69 -20.41 -4.13 12.70
N GLY A 70 -19.80 -4.80 13.69
CA GLY A 70 -19.97 -4.48 15.11
C GLY A 70 -18.88 -3.56 15.69
N PHE A 71 -17.75 -3.41 15.00
CA PHE A 71 -16.56 -2.71 15.52
C PHE A 71 -16.00 -1.64 14.60
N ILE A 72 -16.40 -1.55 13.34
CA ILE A 72 -15.91 -0.54 12.38
C ILE A 72 -17.09 0.13 11.69
N HIS A 73 -17.30 1.41 12.01
CA HIS A 73 -18.41 2.24 11.53
C HIS A 73 -17.88 3.47 10.78
N PHE A 74 -18.76 4.22 10.12
CA PHE A 74 -18.41 5.56 9.66
C PHE A 74 -18.36 6.53 10.85
N TRP A 75 -17.50 7.55 10.79
CA TRP A 75 -17.32 8.46 11.93
C TRP A 75 -18.61 9.22 12.31
N TRP A 76 -19.48 9.51 11.34
CA TRP A 76 -20.78 10.16 11.55
C TRP A 76 -21.86 9.25 12.15
N GLU A 77 -21.65 7.93 12.18
CA GLU A 77 -22.53 6.98 12.87
C GLU A 77 -22.22 6.90 14.37
N CYS A 78 -21.07 7.42 14.79
CA CYS A 78 -20.57 7.35 16.16
C CYS A 78 -20.79 8.66 16.92
N CYS A 79 -20.86 8.57 18.25
CA CYS A 79 -20.95 9.76 19.09
C CYS A 79 -19.62 10.54 19.02
N LEU A 80 -19.66 11.78 18.53
CA LEU A 80 -18.47 12.60 18.30
C LEU A 80 -17.62 12.80 19.57
N SER A 81 -18.26 12.96 20.74
CA SER A 81 -17.55 13.09 22.04
C SER A 81 -16.90 11.78 22.53
N LYS A 82 -17.11 10.67 21.80
CA LYS A 82 -16.47 9.36 22.01
C LYS A 82 -15.59 8.95 20.83
N THR A 83 -15.35 9.84 19.89
CA THR A 83 -14.63 9.56 18.64
C THR A 83 -13.40 10.47 18.53
N GLY A 84 -12.26 9.91 18.13
CA GLY A 84 -11.02 10.69 17.99
C GLY A 84 -9.85 9.92 17.40
N ARG A 85 -8.63 10.33 17.77
CA ARG A 85 -7.35 9.68 17.47
C ARG A 85 -6.87 8.87 18.68
N ALA A 86 -5.87 8.00 18.52
CA ALA A 86 -5.37 7.10 19.56
C ALA A 86 -5.01 7.78 20.91
N ASP A 87 -4.65 9.06 20.87
CA ASP A 87 -4.30 9.93 22.01
C ASP A 87 -5.52 10.62 22.66
N SER A 88 -6.72 10.48 22.09
CA SER A 88 -7.93 11.18 22.51
C SER A 88 -8.51 10.60 23.81
N LEU A 89 -8.36 11.35 24.89
CA LEU A 89 -8.83 10.94 26.23
C LEU A 89 -10.33 10.68 26.26
N GLY A 90 -10.72 9.49 26.74
CA GLY A 90 -12.12 9.11 26.93
C GLY A 90 -12.86 8.72 25.64
N ALA A 91 -12.17 8.64 24.50
CA ALA A 91 -12.69 8.05 23.28
C ALA A 91 -12.83 6.52 23.39
N SER A 92 -13.81 5.98 22.67
CA SER A 92 -13.94 4.54 22.40
C SER A 92 -13.72 4.23 20.92
N TRP A 93 -14.11 5.17 20.06
CA TRP A 93 -14.02 5.09 18.61
C TRP A 93 -12.78 5.86 18.13
N PHE A 94 -11.94 5.20 17.35
CA PHE A 94 -10.67 5.75 16.88
C PHE A 94 -10.65 5.75 15.35
N LEU A 95 -10.24 6.86 14.72
CA LEU A 95 -10.10 6.95 13.26
C LEU A 95 -9.33 5.75 12.71
N CYS A 96 -9.89 5.09 11.70
CA CYS A 96 -9.44 3.80 11.23
C CYS A 96 -9.16 3.83 9.71
N ASN A 97 -7.92 3.53 9.34
CA ASN A 97 -7.58 3.17 7.97
C ASN A 97 -8.19 1.79 7.64
N LYS A 98 -9.24 1.81 6.82
CA LYS A 98 -9.93 0.62 6.24
C LYS A 98 -9.68 0.53 4.73
N GLY A 99 -8.55 1.04 4.24
CA GLY A 99 -8.25 1.12 2.81
C GLY A 99 -9.08 2.19 2.10
N GLY A 100 -10.13 1.79 1.37
CA GLY A 100 -11.02 2.66 0.62
C GLY A 100 -10.64 2.86 -0.87
N ALA A 101 -11.27 3.84 -1.51
CA ALA A 101 -11.17 4.11 -2.95
C ALA A 101 -9.76 4.56 -3.41
N TYR A 102 -9.54 4.59 -4.72
CA TYR A 102 -8.32 5.14 -5.33
C TYR A 102 -8.18 6.61 -4.98
N ARG A 103 -7.13 6.97 -4.24
CA ARG A 103 -6.79 8.34 -3.84
C ARG A 103 -5.34 8.40 -3.38
N LYS A 104 -4.52 9.22 -4.05
CA LYS A 104 -3.11 9.44 -3.69
C LYS A 104 -2.95 10.45 -2.54
N TRP A 105 -1.81 10.33 -1.86
CA TRP A 105 -1.23 11.21 -0.86
C TRP A 105 -2.02 11.36 0.46
N TYR A 106 -3.33 11.59 0.46
CA TYR A 106 -4.13 11.71 1.68
C TYR A 106 -5.63 11.44 1.43
N GLY A 107 -6.35 10.93 2.44
CA GLY A 107 -7.82 10.81 2.44
C GLY A 107 -8.34 9.42 2.84
N ASN A 108 -9.60 9.13 2.52
CA ASN A 108 -10.34 7.91 2.90
C ASN A 108 -10.50 7.71 4.42
N LEU A 109 -10.41 8.78 5.21
CA LEU A 109 -10.52 8.74 6.68
C LEU A 109 -11.98 8.84 7.15
N GLU A 110 -12.82 7.98 6.57
CA GLU A 110 -14.27 7.96 6.81
C GLU A 110 -14.67 6.99 7.94
N ASN A 111 -13.82 6.01 8.23
CA ASN A 111 -14.11 4.92 9.16
C ASN A 111 -13.50 5.17 10.54
N VAL A 112 -14.15 4.65 11.58
CA VAL A 112 -13.69 4.60 12.97
C VAL A 112 -13.85 3.18 13.51
N MET A 113 -12.91 2.75 14.33
CA MET A 113 -12.89 1.45 14.97
C MET A 113 -13.13 1.61 16.48
N ASN A 114 -14.07 0.86 17.05
CA ASN A 114 -14.20 0.77 18.49
C ASN A 114 -13.05 -0.08 19.04
N PHE A 115 -12.10 0.58 19.69
CA PHE A 115 -10.84 -0.03 20.11
C PHE A 115 -10.49 0.25 21.57
N ASP A 116 -11.48 0.61 22.41
CA ASP A 116 -11.28 0.65 23.86
C ASP A 116 -11.04 -0.75 24.46
N GLY A 117 -10.62 -0.80 25.72
CA GLY A 117 -10.30 -2.07 26.39
C GLY A 117 -11.48 -3.04 26.48
N ASN A 118 -12.73 -2.55 26.56
CA ASN A 118 -13.92 -3.40 26.59
C ASN A 118 -14.24 -3.94 25.18
N ALA A 119 -14.05 -3.14 24.14
CA ALA A 119 -14.14 -3.59 22.76
C ALA A 119 -13.07 -4.63 22.42
N GLN A 120 -11.82 -4.44 22.86
CA GLN A 120 -10.74 -5.40 22.68
C GLN A 120 -11.02 -6.74 23.38
N VAL A 121 -11.58 -6.73 24.59
CA VAL A 121 -12.04 -7.96 25.27
C VAL A 121 -13.12 -8.66 24.46
N LYS A 122 -14.18 -7.95 24.04
CA LYS A 122 -15.25 -8.54 23.21
C LYS A 122 -14.75 -9.09 21.88
N MET A 123 -13.84 -8.40 21.21
CA MET A 123 -13.20 -8.90 19.99
C MET A 123 -12.41 -10.19 20.26
N SER A 124 -11.72 -10.30 21.40
CA SER A 124 -10.96 -11.51 21.75
C SER A 124 -11.82 -12.78 21.91
N GLU A 125 -13.13 -12.63 22.14
CA GLU A 125 -14.11 -13.72 22.22
C GLU A 125 -14.62 -14.16 20.83
N LEU A 126 -14.37 -13.38 19.76
CA LEU A 126 -14.96 -13.64 18.44
C LEU A 126 -14.13 -14.59 17.57
N PRO A 127 -14.79 -15.54 16.87
CA PRO A 127 -14.12 -16.35 15.86
C PRO A 127 -13.63 -15.45 14.72
N GLY A 128 -12.31 -15.50 14.46
CA GLY A 128 -11.69 -14.71 13.40
C GLY A 128 -11.03 -13.41 13.85
N TYR A 129 -11.05 -13.06 15.14
CA TYR A 129 -10.19 -11.99 15.67
C TYR A 129 -8.71 -12.34 15.49
N ARG A 130 -7.88 -11.36 15.10
CA ARG A 130 -6.42 -11.50 14.96
C ARG A 130 -5.73 -10.24 15.50
N PRO A 131 -5.16 -10.27 16.72
CA PRO A 131 -4.45 -9.15 17.34
C PRO A 131 -3.04 -8.98 16.76
N VAL A 132 -2.92 -8.82 15.45
CA VAL A 132 -1.62 -8.63 14.78
C VAL A 132 -1.19 -7.16 14.80
N ASN A 133 0.12 -6.92 14.93
CA ASN A 133 0.72 -5.58 14.83
C ASN A 133 0.12 -4.53 15.78
N LEU A 134 -0.37 -4.93 16.96
CA LEU A 134 -0.97 -4.03 17.96
C LEU A 134 -0.06 -2.85 18.34
N SER A 135 1.26 -3.06 18.39
CA SER A 135 2.25 -2.02 18.70
C SER A 135 2.46 -0.98 17.60
N LEU A 136 1.77 -1.11 16.46
CA LEU A 136 1.80 -0.15 15.35
C LEU A 136 0.46 0.60 15.21
N GLN A 137 -0.53 0.27 16.05
CA GLN A 137 -1.82 0.98 16.07
C GLN A 137 -1.60 2.39 16.60
N GLY A 138 -1.96 3.41 15.82
CA GLY A 138 -1.68 4.81 16.12
C GLY A 138 -0.35 5.34 15.58
N GLU A 139 0.49 4.53 14.93
CA GLU A 139 1.78 4.98 14.38
C GLU A 139 1.63 5.66 12.99
N GLU A 140 2.54 6.58 12.69
CA GLU A 140 2.64 7.22 11.37
C GLU A 140 2.98 6.17 10.29
N SER A 141 2.30 6.22 9.14
CA SER A 141 2.41 5.17 8.12
C SER A 141 2.14 5.64 6.70
N VAL A 142 2.57 4.83 5.73
CA VAL A 142 2.13 4.92 4.33
C VAL A 142 1.20 3.76 4.05
N SER A 143 -0.08 4.02 3.74
CA SER A 143 -1.07 2.97 3.49
C SER A 143 -1.61 2.97 2.07
N TRP A 144 -2.20 1.84 1.69
CA TRP A 144 -2.89 1.63 0.42
C TRP A 144 -3.99 0.59 0.59
N SER A 145 -4.73 0.35 -0.49
CA SER A 145 -5.77 -0.68 -0.54
C SER A 145 -5.23 -1.88 -1.34
N ASP A 146 -5.43 -3.11 -0.85
CA ASP A 146 -4.93 -4.34 -1.49
C ASP A 146 -5.43 -4.52 -2.94
N ILE A 147 -6.66 -4.11 -3.19
CA ILE A 147 -7.31 -4.10 -4.51
C ILE A 147 -7.32 -2.67 -5.04
N THR A 148 -6.76 -2.44 -6.22
CA THR A 148 -6.82 -1.14 -6.91
C THR A 148 -7.30 -1.33 -8.35
N SER A 149 -8.18 -0.43 -8.82
CA SER A 149 -8.61 -0.38 -10.23
C SER A 149 -7.94 0.75 -11.02
N GLY A 150 -7.35 1.74 -10.32
CA GLY A 150 -6.71 2.93 -10.91
C GLY A 150 -5.18 2.93 -10.89
N GLY A 151 -4.54 1.83 -10.46
CA GLY A 151 -3.09 1.74 -10.27
C GLY A 151 -2.62 2.22 -8.89
N ASN A 152 -1.31 2.46 -8.76
CA ASN A 152 -0.65 2.83 -7.50
C ASN A 152 -1.34 4.01 -6.79
N SER A 153 -1.76 3.79 -5.55
CA SER A 153 -2.48 4.78 -4.75
C SER A 153 -2.08 4.67 -3.26
N PHE A 154 -1.02 5.39 -2.89
CA PHE A 154 -0.50 5.39 -1.53
C PHE A 154 -0.84 6.70 -0.80
N ARG A 155 -1.23 6.62 0.46
CA ARG A 155 -1.62 7.74 1.33
C ARG A 155 -0.71 7.80 2.55
N LEU A 156 -0.36 9.00 2.97
CA LEU A 156 0.41 9.26 4.19
C LEU A 156 -0.57 9.49 5.35
N ASN A 157 -0.50 8.61 6.34
CA ASN A 157 -1.28 8.70 7.57
C ASN A 157 -0.41 9.33 8.66
N GLY A 158 -0.90 10.45 9.22
CA GLY A 158 -0.35 11.00 10.46
C GLY A 158 -0.64 10.11 11.67
N PRO A 159 -0.19 10.51 12.87
CA PRO A 159 -0.32 9.69 14.07
C PRO A 159 -1.77 9.56 14.53
N GLY A 160 -2.02 8.52 15.32
CA GLY A 160 -3.27 8.29 16.02
C GLY A 160 -4.37 7.59 15.22
N LEU A 161 -4.05 6.99 14.07
CA LEU A 161 -4.97 6.14 13.31
C LEU A 161 -4.84 4.66 13.70
N MET A 162 -5.96 4.00 13.95
CA MET A 162 -6.05 2.55 13.89
C MET A 162 -5.96 2.08 12.44
N PHE A 163 -5.64 0.81 12.22
CA PHE A 163 -5.69 0.18 10.90
C PHE A 163 -6.17 -1.27 11.02
N ASP A 164 -7.06 -1.65 10.09
CA ASP A 164 -7.61 -3.00 9.99
C ASP A 164 -6.83 -3.85 8.96
N HIS A 165 -7.27 -5.08 8.75
CA HIS A 165 -6.66 -6.01 7.82
C HIS A 165 -6.58 -5.49 6.36
N VAL A 166 -7.57 -4.71 5.88
CA VAL A 166 -7.58 -4.18 4.50
C VAL A 166 -6.88 -2.83 4.38
N GLY A 167 -6.71 -2.10 5.49
CA GLY A 167 -5.84 -0.94 5.62
C GLY A 167 -4.35 -1.29 5.69
N ILE A 168 -3.82 -2.02 4.70
CA ILE A 168 -2.41 -2.42 4.64
C ILE A 168 -1.51 -1.17 4.66
N SER A 169 -0.50 -1.19 5.54
CA SER A 169 0.34 -0.04 5.85
C SER A 169 1.81 -0.43 5.97
N ALA A 170 2.72 0.45 5.54
CA ALA A 170 4.15 0.39 5.79
C ALA A 170 4.54 1.43 6.84
N PHE A 171 5.40 1.04 7.77
CA PHE A 171 5.82 1.85 8.93
C PHE A 171 7.33 2.14 8.84
N PRO A 172 7.76 3.10 8.00
CA PRO A 172 9.15 3.55 7.94
C PRO A 172 9.53 4.37 9.18
N LYS A 173 10.82 4.65 9.34
CA LYS A 173 11.27 5.70 10.26
C LYS A 173 10.73 7.07 9.82
N LYS A 174 10.52 7.97 10.78
CA LYS A 174 9.94 9.31 10.56
C LYS A 174 10.68 10.14 9.50
N ASP A 175 12.00 10.05 9.45
CA ASP A 175 12.87 10.71 8.46
C ASP A 175 12.79 10.14 7.04
N LEU A 176 12.16 8.96 6.88
CA LEU A 176 11.93 8.30 5.59
C LEU A 176 10.44 8.27 5.19
N LEU A 177 9.51 8.72 6.05
CA LEU A 177 8.07 8.60 5.82
C LEU A 177 7.63 9.27 4.51
N CYS A 178 8.08 10.51 4.27
CA CYS A 178 7.79 11.23 3.04
C CYS A 178 8.52 10.62 1.84
N ARG A 179 9.83 10.31 1.93
CA ARG A 179 10.58 9.60 0.84
C ARG A 179 9.91 8.31 0.40
N ILE A 180 9.42 7.50 1.34
CA ILE A 180 8.75 6.22 1.03
C ILE A 180 7.39 6.48 0.37
N ALA A 181 6.59 7.44 0.84
CA ALA A 181 5.34 7.83 0.18
C ALA A 181 5.57 8.39 -1.24
N GLY A 182 6.57 9.26 -1.41
CA GLY A 182 7.00 9.81 -2.69
C GLY A 182 7.46 8.74 -3.66
N PHE A 183 8.32 7.82 -3.21
CA PHE A 183 8.75 6.67 -4.00
C PHE A 183 7.56 5.82 -4.45
N LEU A 184 6.69 5.38 -3.54
CA LEU A 184 5.58 4.46 -3.84
C LEU A 184 4.54 5.06 -4.81
N ASN A 185 4.32 6.37 -4.76
CA ASN A 185 3.44 7.09 -5.71
C ASN A 185 4.10 7.47 -7.04
N SER A 186 5.41 7.26 -7.20
CA SER A 186 6.18 7.60 -8.41
C SER A 186 5.93 6.65 -9.60
N SER A 187 6.20 7.13 -10.81
CA SER A 187 6.19 6.32 -12.03
C SER A 187 7.23 5.19 -12.01
N SER A 188 8.32 5.34 -11.24
CA SER A 188 9.31 4.28 -11.03
C SER A 188 8.70 3.12 -10.24
N ALA A 189 8.04 3.37 -9.11
CA ALA A 189 7.35 2.33 -8.35
C ALA A 189 6.19 1.71 -9.12
N GLU A 190 5.45 2.48 -9.92
CA GLU A 190 4.42 1.96 -10.82
C GLU A 190 5.02 1.01 -11.88
N SER A 191 6.16 1.37 -12.46
CA SER A 191 6.89 0.52 -13.40
C SER A 191 7.42 -0.75 -12.73
N PHE A 192 7.95 -0.64 -11.50
CA PHE A 192 8.40 -1.79 -10.73
C PHE A 192 7.27 -2.74 -10.36
N LEU A 193 6.09 -2.23 -9.98
CA LEU A 193 4.93 -3.08 -9.68
C LEU A 193 4.41 -3.79 -10.94
N LYS A 194 4.45 -3.16 -12.12
CA LYS A 194 4.16 -3.84 -13.39
C LYS A 194 5.15 -4.98 -13.73
N PHE A 195 6.36 -4.99 -13.17
CA PHE A 195 7.29 -6.13 -13.29
C PHE A 195 7.02 -7.24 -12.26
N ILE A 196 6.61 -6.89 -11.04
CA ILE A 196 6.48 -7.83 -9.91
C ILE A 196 5.09 -8.46 -9.86
N SER A 197 4.04 -7.65 -10.03
CA SER A 197 2.64 -8.08 -9.97
C SER A 197 1.94 -7.73 -11.29
N PRO A 198 1.81 -8.70 -12.22
CA PRO A 198 1.07 -8.51 -13.48
C PRO A 198 -0.47 -8.48 -13.28
N THR A 199 -0.94 -8.34 -12.05
CA THR A 199 -2.36 -8.32 -11.67
C THR A 199 -2.72 -7.03 -10.93
N LEU A 200 -4.02 -6.73 -10.80
CA LEU A 200 -4.52 -5.52 -10.13
C LEU A 200 -4.32 -5.48 -8.60
N HIS A 201 -3.76 -6.55 -8.00
CA HIS A 201 -3.55 -6.66 -6.55
C HIS A 201 -2.21 -6.04 -6.12
N CYS A 202 -2.28 -4.92 -5.41
CA CYS A 202 -1.12 -4.28 -4.77
C CYS A 202 -0.85 -4.93 -3.40
N ASN A 203 -0.67 -6.25 -3.38
CA ASN A 203 -0.53 -6.97 -2.10
C ASN A 203 0.75 -6.61 -1.35
N ALA A 204 0.70 -6.75 -0.03
CA ALA A 204 1.81 -6.47 0.89
C ALA A 204 3.14 -7.14 0.46
N GLY A 205 3.08 -8.36 -0.06
CA GLY A 205 4.25 -9.12 -0.49
C GLY A 205 4.92 -8.57 -1.76
N ASP A 206 4.18 -7.93 -2.66
CA ASP A 206 4.73 -7.31 -3.86
C ASP A 206 5.29 -5.91 -3.58
N ILE A 207 4.62 -5.13 -2.74
CA ILE A 207 5.15 -3.86 -2.23
C ILE A 207 6.47 -4.09 -1.47
N ALA A 208 6.55 -5.14 -0.66
CA ALA A 208 7.74 -5.52 0.11
C ALA A 208 9.00 -5.82 -0.74
N LYS A 209 8.83 -6.17 -2.02
CA LYS A 209 9.91 -6.50 -2.97
C LYS A 209 10.44 -5.30 -3.73
N LEU A 210 9.82 -4.11 -3.63
CA LEU A 210 10.23 -2.96 -4.42
C LEU A 210 11.67 -2.51 -4.10
N PRO A 211 12.47 -2.11 -5.10
CA PRO A 211 13.84 -1.65 -4.87
C PRO A 211 13.82 -0.20 -4.39
N TYR A 212 14.27 0.03 -3.16
CA TYR A 212 14.42 1.36 -2.58
C TYR A 212 15.89 1.79 -2.60
N LEU A 213 16.15 2.96 -3.18
CA LEU A 213 17.46 3.62 -3.22
C LEU A 213 17.45 4.76 -2.20
N ASP A 214 18.42 4.77 -1.29
CA ASP A 214 18.53 5.83 -0.28
C ASP A 214 19.00 7.15 -0.89
N ALA A 215 18.07 8.08 -1.08
CA ALA A 215 18.39 9.49 -1.28
C ALA A 215 18.66 10.15 0.09
N ALA A 216 19.91 10.03 0.57
CA ALA A 216 20.36 10.64 1.85
C ALA A 216 21.01 12.03 1.67
N ASN A 217 21.01 12.54 0.44
CA ASN A 217 21.57 13.83 0.00
C ASN A 217 20.45 14.85 -0.28
N GLU A 218 20.80 15.96 -0.94
CA GLU A 218 19.87 17.04 -1.35
C GLU A 218 18.63 16.51 -2.10
N THR A 219 18.80 15.52 -2.98
CA THR A 219 17.68 14.84 -3.67
C THR A 219 16.64 14.25 -2.72
N GLY A 220 17.05 13.78 -1.54
CA GLY A 220 16.13 13.30 -0.50
C GLY A 220 15.26 14.41 0.07
N VAL A 221 15.84 15.60 0.28
CA VAL A 221 15.15 16.80 0.76
C VAL A 221 14.16 17.32 -0.28
N GLU A 222 14.52 17.29 -1.56
CA GLU A 222 13.64 17.64 -2.67
C GLU A 222 12.43 16.69 -2.76
N ILE A 223 12.66 15.37 -2.66
CA ILE A 223 11.59 14.36 -2.64
C ILE A 223 10.66 14.58 -1.44
N ASP A 224 11.21 14.86 -0.25
CA ASP A 224 10.42 15.15 0.94
C ASP A 224 9.57 16.43 0.75
N ALA A 225 10.13 17.49 0.17
CA ALA A 225 9.40 18.73 -0.11
C ALA A 225 8.26 18.53 -1.12
N MET A 226 8.54 17.89 -2.27
CA MET A 226 7.53 17.58 -3.29
C MET A 226 6.42 16.67 -2.74
N THR A 227 6.77 15.71 -1.90
CA THR A 227 5.79 14.80 -1.27
C THR A 227 4.88 15.57 -0.32
N ASN A 228 5.43 16.46 0.50
CA ASN A 228 4.66 17.28 1.42
C ASN A 228 3.71 18.25 0.69
N GLU A 229 4.14 18.84 -0.42
CA GLU A 229 3.26 19.65 -1.29
C GLU A 229 2.10 18.83 -1.86
N CYS A 230 2.38 17.62 -2.37
CA CYS A 230 1.35 16.72 -2.87
C CYS A 230 0.35 16.27 -1.77
N VAL A 231 0.84 15.99 -0.56
CA VAL A 231 0.01 15.67 0.61
C VAL A 231 -0.83 16.88 1.03
N PHE A 232 -0.26 18.10 1.04
CA PHE A 232 -0.98 19.32 1.37
C PHE A 232 -2.16 19.58 0.43
N VAL A 233 -1.93 19.54 -0.88
CA VAL A 233 -2.99 19.73 -1.89
C VAL A 233 -4.06 18.63 -1.76
N SER A 234 -3.64 17.38 -1.60
CA SER A 234 -4.59 16.25 -1.50
C SER A 234 -5.36 16.22 -0.18
N LYS A 235 -4.81 16.81 0.90
CA LYS A 235 -5.53 17.02 2.16
C LYS A 235 -6.55 18.16 2.04
N HIS A 236 -6.18 19.27 1.41
CA HIS A 236 -7.10 20.37 1.15
C HIS A 236 -8.32 19.92 0.31
N ASP A 237 -8.09 19.14 -0.75
CA ASP A 237 -9.17 18.55 -1.56
C ASP A 237 -10.05 17.60 -0.73
N TRP A 238 -9.45 16.72 0.09
CA TRP A 238 -10.20 15.79 0.94
C TRP A 238 -11.07 16.53 1.98
N ASP A 239 -10.50 17.52 2.66
CA ASP A 239 -11.16 18.28 3.72
C ASP A 239 -12.21 19.28 3.20
N SER A 240 -12.38 19.38 1.87
CA SER A 240 -13.48 20.11 1.22
C SER A 240 -14.77 19.29 1.10
N LEU A 241 -14.70 17.97 1.37
CA LEU A 241 -15.83 17.04 1.28
C LEU A 241 -16.45 16.78 2.66
N GLU A 242 -17.78 16.73 2.72
CA GLU A 242 -18.54 16.51 3.97
C GLU A 242 -18.22 15.17 4.67
N THR A 243 -17.67 14.18 3.96
CA THR A 243 -17.25 12.90 4.55
C THR A 243 -15.87 12.95 5.20
N SER A 244 -15.09 14.03 5.04
CA SER A 244 -13.84 14.21 5.78
C SER A 244 -14.08 14.51 7.25
N TRP A 245 -13.36 13.81 8.11
CA TRP A 245 -13.27 14.11 9.55
C TRP A 245 -12.86 15.56 9.86
N ASP A 246 -12.02 16.17 9.01
CA ASP A 246 -11.54 17.55 9.20
C ASP A 246 -12.38 18.60 8.42
N PHE A 247 -13.55 18.22 7.88
CA PHE A 247 -14.45 19.12 7.15
C PHE A 247 -14.92 20.30 8.00
N LYS A 248 -14.93 21.50 7.41
CA LYS A 248 -15.32 22.76 8.09
C LYS A 248 -16.50 23.46 7.44
N CYS A 249 -16.51 23.54 6.12
CA CYS A 249 -17.48 24.25 5.31
C CYS A 249 -17.32 23.83 3.85
N SER A 250 -18.42 23.81 3.09
CA SER A 250 -18.37 23.58 1.64
C SER A 250 -17.68 24.76 0.94
N PRO A 251 -16.82 24.52 -0.08
CA PRO A 251 -16.20 25.59 -0.87
C PRO A 251 -17.18 26.36 -1.77
N LEU A 252 -18.48 26.02 -1.74
CA LEU A 252 -19.56 26.66 -2.49
C LEU A 252 -20.34 27.70 -1.67
N ILE A 253 -19.90 28.03 -0.45
CA ILE A 253 -20.57 28.93 0.51
C ILE A 253 -19.66 30.12 0.85
#